data_AF-A0A5D2MUD7-F1
#
_entry.id   AF-A0A5D2MUD7-F1
#
_cell.length_a   1.000
_cell.length_b   1.000
_cell.length_c   1.000
_cell.angle_alpha   90.00
_cell.angle_beta   90.00
_cell.angle_gamma   90.00
#
_symmetry.space_group_name_H-M   'P 1'
#
loop_
_entity.id
_entity.type
_entity.pdbx_description
1 polymer ?
#
loop_
_entity_poly.entity_id
_entity_poly.type
_entity_poly.pdbx_seq_one_letter_code
_entity_poly.pdbx_strand_id
1 'polypeptide(L)'
;MKIIERNYEPPADWMEWEKQYYTSYNEFICQIVGLLQSYLMNTKPSLALGILALVTIYLQASIIMDLVHLVQAANGILSTIGFH
;
A
#
# COMPACT_ATOMS: atom_id res chain seq x y z
N MET A 1 -24.13 24.28 -12.82
CA MET A 1 -22.98 23.93 -11.95
C MET A 1 -22.06 25.15 -11.92
N LYS A 2 -21.92 25.82 -10.77
CA LYS A 2 -20.95 26.92 -10.65
C LYS A 2 -19.57 26.27 -10.63
N ILE A 3 -18.85 26.33 -11.74
CA ILE A 3 -17.43 26.02 -11.78
C ILE A 3 -16.79 27.13 -10.94
N ILE A 4 -16.49 26.83 -9.69
CA ILE A 4 -15.67 27.69 -8.87
C ILE A 4 -14.28 27.52 -9.48
N GLU A 5 -13.89 28.45 -10.36
CA GLU A 5 -12.49 28.72 -10.67
C GLU A 5 -11.83 29.15 -9.37
N ARG A 6 -11.54 28.17 -8.50
CA ARG A 6 -10.67 28.38 -7.35
C ARG A 6 -9.32 28.72 -7.97
N ASN A 7 -8.75 29.85 -7.57
CA ASN A 7 -7.43 30.31 -7.98
C ASN A 7 -6.52 29.12 -8.26
N TYR A 8 -6.06 28.98 -9.51
CA TYR A 8 -5.10 27.96 -9.95
C TYR A 8 -3.69 28.25 -9.38
N GLU A 9 -3.63 28.74 -8.15
CA GLU A 9 -2.38 29.00 -7.45
C GLU A 9 -2.06 27.79 -6.58
N PRO A 10 -0.89 27.16 -6.78
CA PRO A 10 -0.47 26.08 -5.91
C PRO A 10 -0.33 26.60 -4.47
N PRO A 11 -0.71 25.81 -3.45
CA PRO A 11 -0.56 26.20 -2.06
C PRO A 11 0.87 26.65 -1.74
N ALA A 12 1.01 27.69 -0.93
CA ALA A 12 2.33 28.23 -0.57
C ALA A 12 3.23 27.19 0.11
N ASP A 13 2.62 26.25 0.84
CA ASP A 13 3.27 25.21 1.63
C ASP A 13 3.82 24.04 0.78
N TRP A 14 3.54 23.99 -0.52
CA TRP A 14 4.03 22.94 -1.40
C TRP A 14 5.50 23.18 -1.77
N MET A 15 6.26 22.11 -1.94
CA MET A 15 7.62 22.20 -2.49
C MET A 15 7.57 22.66 -3.95
N GLU A 16 8.61 23.35 -4.40
CA GLU A 16 8.69 23.89 -5.76
C GLU A 16 8.50 22.83 -6.86
N TRP A 17 8.93 21.59 -6.63
CA TRP A 17 8.68 20.50 -7.57
C TRP A 17 7.22 20.05 -7.59
N GLU A 18 6.48 20.11 -6.47
CA GLU A 18 5.05 19.75 -6.42
C GLU A 18 4.22 20.80 -7.15
N LYS A 19 4.61 22.07 -7.04
CA LYS A 19 3.98 23.19 -7.75
C LYS A 19 4.04 23.01 -9.28
N GLN A 20 5.10 22.39 -9.80
CA GLN A 20 5.24 22.10 -11.24
C GLN A 20 4.15 21.15 -11.76
N TYR A 21 3.60 20.29 -10.92
CA TYR A 21 2.57 19.33 -11.28
C TYR A 21 1.16 19.74 -10.85
N TYR A 22 0.98 20.87 -10.16
CA TYR A 22 -0.29 21.25 -9.55
C TYR A 22 -1.48 21.27 -10.52
N THR A 23 -1.27 21.80 -11.74
CA THR A 23 -2.32 21.92 -12.76
C THR A 23 -2.76 20.58 -13.32
N SER A 24 -1.83 19.63 -13.46
CA SER A 24 -2.08 18.29 -14.01
C SER A 24 -2.35 17.24 -12.92
N TYR A 25 -2.06 17.55 -11.66
CA TYR A 25 -2.20 16.64 -10.53
C TYR A 25 -3.62 16.11 -10.40
N ASN A 26 -4.60 17.02 -10.40
CA ASN A 26 -5.99 16.63 -10.24
C ASN A 26 -6.50 15.75 -11.40
N GLU A 27 -6.14 16.10 -12.63
CA GLU A 27 -6.49 15.29 -13.81
C GLU A 27 -5.85 13.89 -13.74
N PHE A 28 -4.56 13.83 -13.42
CA PHE A 28 -3.81 12.57 -13.31
C PHE A 28 -4.38 11.66 -12.23
N ILE A 29 -4.66 12.21 -11.04
CA ILE A 29 -5.28 11.46 -9.94
C ILE A 29 -6.67 10.98 -10.34
N CYS A 30 -7.51 11.83 -10.92
CA CYS A 30 -8.84 11.43 -11.38
C CYS A 30 -8.78 10.34 -12.45
N GLN A 31 -7.84 10.41 -13.40
CA GLN A 31 -7.67 9.37 -14.42
C GLN A 31 -7.25 8.04 -13.80
N ILE A 32 -6.24 8.03 -12.93
CA ILE A 32 -5.76 6.81 -12.27
C ILE A 32 -6.85 6.20 -11.40
N VAL A 33 -7.50 7.00 -10.58
CA VAL A 33 -8.59 6.54 -9.71
C VAL A 33 -9.76 6.03 -10.55
N GLY A 34 -10.11 6.71 -11.65
CA GLY A 34 -11.16 6.27 -12.57
C GLY A 34 -10.84 4.95 -13.26
N LEU A 35 -9.59 4.74 -13.69
CA LEU A 35 -9.13 3.47 -14.26
C LEU A 35 -9.15 2.35 -13.22
N LEU A 36 -8.66 2.62 -12.01
CA LEU A 36 -8.70 1.67 -10.90
C LEU A 36 -10.13 1.30 -10.54
N GLN A 37 -11.03 2.28 -10.42
CA GLN A 37 -12.43 2.06 -10.13
C GLN A 37 -13.11 1.24 -11.24
N SER A 38 -12.85 1.57 -12.52
CA SER A 38 -13.36 0.79 -13.65
C SER A 38 -12.84 -0.64 -13.61
N TYR A 39 -11.56 -0.85 -13.32
CA TYR A 39 -10.97 -2.17 -13.17
C TYR A 39 -11.61 -2.96 -12.02
N LEU A 40 -11.84 -2.32 -10.87
CA LEU A 40 -12.50 -2.92 -9.70
C LEU A 40 -13.99 -3.23 -9.93
N MET A 41 -14.70 -2.40 -10.71
CA MET A 41 -16.10 -2.66 -11.06
C MET A 41 -16.25 -3.75 -12.13
N ASN A 42 -15.28 -3.87 -13.04
CA ASN A 42 -15.29 -4.90 -14.08
C ASN A 42 -14.62 -6.21 -13.64
N THR A 43 -13.98 -6.24 -12.48
CA THR A 43 -13.32 -7.46 -12.02
C THR A 43 -14.37 -8.46 -11.57
N LYS A 44 -14.32 -9.66 -12.18
CA LYS A 44 -15.13 -10.79 -11.76
C LYS A 44 -14.88 -11.05 -10.26
N PRO A 45 -15.91 -11.40 -9.48
CA PRO A 45 -15.78 -11.72 -8.05
C PRO A 45 -14.66 -12.72 -7.74
N SER A 46 -14.31 -13.60 -8.69
CA SER A 46 -13.20 -14.53 -8.59
C SER A 46 -11.82 -13.88 -8.45
N LEU A 47 -11.57 -12.71 -9.07
CA LEU A 47 -10.27 -12.02 -8.93
C LEU A 47 -10.13 -11.40 -7.54
N ALA A 48 -11.20 -10.80 -7.01
CA ALA A 48 -11.22 -10.28 -5.64
C ALA A 48 -10.92 -11.39 -4.62
N LEU A 49 -11.53 -12.56 -4.79
CA LEU A 49 -11.23 -13.75 -3.97
C LEU A 49 -9.78 -14.23 -4.14
N GLY A 50 -9.23 -14.18 -5.36
CA GLY A 50 -7.84 -14.52 -5.63
C GLY A 50 -6.86 -13.58 -4.92
N ILE A 51 -7.10 -12.27 -4.97
CA ILE A 51 -6.29 -11.28 -4.25
C ILE A 51 -6.39 -11.49 -2.74
N LEU A 52 -7.59 -11.73 -2.21
CA LEU A 52 -7.79 -12.01 -0.80
C LEU A 52 -7.04 -13.27 -0.35
N ALA A 53 -7.07 -14.33 -1.16
CA ALA A 53 -6.34 -15.56 -0.89
C ALA A 53 -4.82 -15.31 -0.88
N LEU A 54 -4.30 -14.56 -1.87
CA LEU A 54 -2.88 -14.19 -1.93
C LEU A 54 -2.44 -13.38 -0.71
N VAL A 55 -3.24 -12.38 -0.29
CA VAL A 55 -2.96 -11.58 0.90
C VAL A 55 -2.97 -12.45 2.17
N THR A 56 -3.91 -13.39 2.27
CA THR A 56 -4.00 -14.30 3.40
C THR A 56 -2.79 -15.24 3.47
N ILE A 57 -2.38 -15.81 2.33
CA ILE A 57 -1.19 -16.67 2.24
C ILE A 57 0.06 -15.87 2.60
N TYR A 58 0.17 -14.62 2.13
CA TYR A 58 1.30 -13.75 2.46
C TYR A 58 1.38 -13.47 3.96
N LEU A 59 0.25 -13.14 4.58
CA LEU A 59 0.18 -12.92 6.02
C LEU A 59 0.55 -14.18 6.81
N GLN A 60 0.03 -15.34 6.40
CA GLN A 60 0.36 -16.63 7.02
C GLN A 60 1.85 -16.95 6.90
N ALA A 61 2.44 -16.75 5.72
CA ALA A 61 3.86 -16.97 5.48
C ALA A 61 4.73 -16.07 6.37
N SER A 62 4.38 -14.79 6.52
CA SER A 62 5.09 -13.87 7.42
C SER A 62 5.07 -14.36 8.86
N ILE A 63 3.89 -14.72 9.38
CA ILE A 63 3.74 -15.18 10.77
C ILE A 63 4.56 -16.45 11.02
N ILE A 64 4.53 -17.40 10.08
CA ILE A 64 5.31 -18.64 10.20
C ILE A 64 6.81 -18.33 10.24
N MET A 65 7.29 -17.45 9.36
CA MET A 65 8.70 -17.04 9.33
C MET A 65 9.14 -16.39 10.65
N ASP A 66 8.33 -15.47 11.18
CA ASP A 66 8.61 -14.79 12.45
C ASP A 66 8.65 -15.78 13.62
N LEU A 67 7.73 -16.74 13.66
CA LEU A 67 7.71 -17.79 14.68
C LEU A 67 8.95 -18.70 14.58
N VAL A 68 9.37 -19.08 13.38
CA VAL A 68 10.57 -19.90 13.16
C VAL A 68 11.81 -19.15 13.68
N HIS A 69 11.97 -17.87 13.31
CA HIS A 69 13.08 -17.06 13.79
C HIS A 69 13.07 -16.90 15.32
N LEU A 70 11.90 -16.72 15.92
CA LEU A 70 11.76 -16.61 17.37
C LEU A 70 12.18 -17.90 18.08
N VAL A 71 11.73 -19.06 17.60
CA VAL A 71 12.11 -20.37 18.16
C VAL A 71 13.61 -20.61 18.01
N GLN A 72 14.18 -20.28 16.86
CA GLN A 72 15.61 -20.42 16.62
C GLN A 72 16.43 -19.53 17.57
N ALA A 73 16.00 -18.29 17.78
CA ALA A 73 16.63 -17.39 18.73
C ALA A 73 16.55 -17.91 20.17
N ALA A 74 15.36 -18.38 20.59
CA ALA A 74 15.17 -18.97 21.92
C ALA A 74 16.06 -20.20 22.15
N ASN A 75 16.15 -21.10 21.17
CA ASN A 75 17.02 -22.27 21.24
C ASN A 75 18.50 -21.90 21.27
N GLY A 76 18.93 -20.89 20.51
CA GLY A 76 20.30 -20.39 20.54
C GLY A 76 20.67 -19.73 21.87
N ILE A 77 19.73 -19.03 22.50
CA ILE A 77 19.91 -18.50 23.86
C ILE A 77 20.02 -19.67 24.84
N LEU A 78 19.06 -20.59 24.85
CA LEU A 78 19.02 -21.76 25.74
C LEU A 78 20.31 -22.60 25.65
N SER A 79 20.83 -22.84 24.44
CA SER A 79 22.09 -23.56 24.26
C SER A 79 23.29 -22.79 24.81
N THR A 80 23.26 -21.45 24.75
CA THR A 80 24.33 -20.59 25.30
C THR A 80 24.32 -20.58 26.84
N ILE A 81 23.14 -20.54 27.47
CA ILE A 81 23.02 -20.59 28.95
C ILE A 81 23.20 -22.01 29.51
N GLY A 82 22.84 -23.05 28.78
CA GLY A 82 23.02 -24.45 29.20
C GLY A 82 24.46 -24.98 29.07
N PHE A 83 25.38 -24.18 28.52
CA PHE A 83 26.81 -24.47 28.39
C PHE A 83 27.69 -23.79 29.48
N HIS A 84 27.08 -23.33 30.57
CA HIS A 84 27.75 -22.87 31.80
C HIS A 84 27.18 -23.62 33.01
#